data_AF-A0A137NTV5-F1
#
_entry.id   AF-A0A137NTV5-F1
#
_cell.length_a   1.000
_cell.length_b   1.000
_cell.length_c   1.000
_cell.angle_alpha   90.00
_cell.angle_beta   90.00
_cell.angle_gamma   90.00
#
_symmetry.space_group_name_H-M   'P 1'
#
loop_
_entity.id
_entity.type
_entity.pdbx_description
1 polymer ?
#
loop_
_entity_poly.entity_id
_entity_poly.type
_entity_poly.pdbx_seq_one_letter_code
_entity_poly.pdbx_strand_id
1 'polypeptide(L)'
;MIVTTSGELCWASYMVIACALKLYFGPDFISPESLSCQIYILFNTGNLRLSNGCVAILAIMRYMLGCRKKEVKNWVWYCLFIVHISVCIALSTVTFVRWDGRRTSSGIICLQFFRADDTSINLMIFHTFYILLLCGLVVTFYFLICKHWYIHLSKLKKSAIMNNEIESVKVFNIQQRKLIVQGSVVILSDSITFIPSTTTHVMKIFFGYHRPPVVDAFIVWSLTTLPIVNPIITLWLQPEVNAEFCSYYYTVSEKLRKLIRYIY
;
A
#
# COMPACT_ATOMS: atom_id res chain seq x y z
N MET A 1 10.66 5.59 -1.99
CA MET A 1 9.68 5.72 -3.09
C MET A 1 10.08 4.93 -4.33
N ILE A 2 11.22 5.19 -4.96
CA ILE A 2 11.62 4.45 -6.19
C ILE A 2 11.50 2.93 -6.01
N VAL A 3 11.99 2.40 -4.88
CA VAL A 3 11.88 0.97 -4.55
C VAL A 3 10.42 0.53 -4.44
N THR A 4 9.58 1.28 -3.73
CA THR A 4 8.14 0.99 -3.56
C THR A 4 7.41 1.01 -4.89
N THR A 5 7.59 2.06 -5.71
CA THR A 5 6.96 2.20 -7.03
C THR A 5 7.43 1.11 -7.98
N SER A 6 8.72 0.75 -7.96
CA SER A 6 9.25 -0.35 -8.78
C SER A 6 8.65 -1.70 -8.36
N GLY A 7 8.52 -1.94 -7.05
CA GLY A 7 7.85 -3.12 -6.52
C GLY A 7 6.37 -3.19 -6.93
N GLU A 8 5.66 -2.06 -6.86
CA GLU A 8 4.25 -1.95 -7.29
C GLU A 8 4.09 -2.18 -8.79
N LEU A 9 4.99 -1.67 -9.63
CA LEU A 9 4.98 -1.93 -11.08
C LEU A 9 5.24 -3.41 -11.40
N CYS A 10 6.21 -4.03 -10.71
CA CYS A 10 6.49 -5.46 -10.84
C CYS A 10 5.28 -6.30 -10.44
N TRP A 11 4.65 -5.96 -9.31
CA TRP A 11 3.44 -6.62 -8.83
C TRP A 11 2.26 -6.43 -9.79
N ALA A 12 2.01 -5.21 -10.28
CA ALA A 12 0.95 -4.95 -11.26
C ALA A 12 1.15 -5.76 -12.55
N SER A 13 2.39 -5.82 -13.06
CA SER A 13 2.73 -6.60 -14.25
C SER A 13 2.46 -8.09 -14.03
N TYR A 14 2.86 -8.63 -12.87
CA TYR A 14 2.56 -9.99 -12.48
C TYR A 14 1.04 -10.27 -12.44
N MET A 15 0.25 -9.38 -11.84
CA MET A 15 -1.20 -9.57 -11.73
C MET A 15 -1.89 -9.56 -13.10
N VAL A 16 -1.45 -8.71 -14.03
CA VAL A 16 -1.97 -8.71 -15.42
C VAL A 16 -1.69 -10.05 -16.09
N ILE A 17 -0.46 -10.57 -15.98
CA ILE A 17 -0.07 -11.86 -16.55
C ILE A 17 -0.88 -12.99 -15.91
N ALA A 18 -0.98 -13.02 -14.58
CA ALA A 18 -1.73 -14.05 -13.86
C ALA A 18 -3.23 -14.05 -14.22
N CYS A 19 -3.84 -12.87 -14.37
CA CYS A 19 -5.22 -12.74 -14.82
C CYS A 19 -5.40 -13.23 -16.26
N ALA A 20 -4.49 -12.87 -17.18
CA ALA A 20 -4.55 -13.33 -18.57
C ALA A 20 -4.44 -14.87 -18.67
N LEU A 21 -3.52 -15.46 -17.91
CA LEU A 21 -3.37 -16.92 -17.84
C LEU A 21 -4.60 -17.60 -17.23
N LYS A 22 -5.20 -17.01 -16.18
CA LYS A 22 -6.45 -17.51 -15.58
C LYS A 22 -7.64 -17.42 -16.53
N LEU A 23 -7.71 -16.39 -17.39
CA LEU A 23 -8.73 -16.28 -18.43
C LEU A 23 -8.55 -17.33 -19.53
N TYR A 24 -7.31 -17.63 -19.91
CA TYR A 24 -7.02 -18.58 -20.99
C TYR A 24 -7.14 -20.05 -20.53
N PHE A 25 -6.51 -20.42 -19.41
CA PHE A 25 -6.48 -21.79 -18.89
C PHE A 25 -7.66 -22.12 -17.96
N GLY A 26 -8.51 -21.13 -17.66
CA GLY A 26 -9.66 -21.29 -16.79
C GLY A 26 -9.32 -21.24 -15.28
N PRO A 27 -10.32 -21.52 -14.43
CA PRO A 27 -10.21 -21.35 -12.98
C PRO A 27 -9.18 -22.29 -12.33
N ASP A 28 -8.78 -23.36 -13.00
CA ASP A 28 -7.83 -24.36 -12.48
C ASP A 28 -6.37 -23.95 -12.65
N PHE A 29 -6.09 -22.84 -13.33
CA PHE A 29 -4.76 -22.23 -13.37
C PHE A 29 -4.19 -22.01 -11.96
N ILE A 30 -5.06 -21.68 -10.99
CA ILE A 30 -4.72 -21.61 -9.57
C ILE A 30 -5.39 -22.79 -8.87
N SER A 31 -4.81 -23.98 -8.99
CA SER A 31 -5.31 -25.17 -8.30
C SER A 31 -4.82 -25.23 -6.85
N PRO A 32 -5.56 -25.89 -5.93
CA PRO A 32 -5.11 -26.07 -4.55
C PRO A 32 -3.72 -26.74 -4.51
N GLU A 33 -2.84 -26.25 -3.64
CA GLU A 33 -1.50 -26.81 -3.43
C GLU A 33 -0.57 -26.78 -4.66
N SER A 34 -0.94 -26.07 -5.72
CA SER A 34 -0.10 -25.95 -6.91
C SER A 34 1.03 -24.95 -6.73
N LEU A 35 2.07 -25.09 -7.56
CA LEU A 35 3.15 -24.11 -7.64
C LEU A 35 2.61 -22.71 -8.03
N SER A 36 1.59 -22.62 -8.89
CA SER A 36 0.98 -21.34 -9.26
C SER A 36 0.30 -20.65 -8.07
N CYS A 37 -0.34 -21.41 -7.18
CA CYS A 37 -0.90 -20.89 -5.93
C CYS A 37 0.19 -20.37 -4.97
N GLN A 38 1.33 -21.07 -4.86
CA GLN A 38 2.45 -20.61 -4.04
C GLN A 38 3.09 -19.34 -4.61
N ILE A 39 3.30 -19.28 -5.93
CA ILE A 39 3.82 -18.10 -6.63
C ILE A 39 2.84 -16.92 -6.47
N TYR A 40 1.53 -17.17 -6.58
CA TYR A 40 0.51 -16.15 -6.36
C TYR A 40 0.63 -15.53 -4.97
N ILE A 41 0.79 -16.34 -3.93
CA ILE A 41 0.95 -15.83 -2.56
C ILE A 41 2.26 -15.05 -2.40
N LEU A 42 3.36 -15.58 -2.94
CA LEU A 42 4.68 -14.94 -2.87
C LEU A 42 4.64 -13.53 -3.46
N PHE A 43 4.09 -13.39 -4.67
CA PHE A 43 4.00 -12.09 -5.33
C PHE A 43 2.90 -11.22 -4.73
N ASN A 44 1.68 -11.74 -4.58
CA ASN A 44 0.54 -10.93 -4.19
C ASN A 44 0.62 -10.52 -2.71
N THR A 45 0.74 -11.49 -1.80
CA THR A 45 0.76 -11.20 -0.37
C THR A 45 2.10 -10.61 0.08
N GLY A 46 3.21 -11.00 -0.55
CA GLY A 46 4.53 -10.43 -0.29
C GLY A 46 4.63 -8.94 -0.68
N ASN A 47 4.28 -8.60 -1.93
CA ASN A 47 4.33 -7.20 -2.39
C ASN A 47 3.29 -6.32 -1.71
N LEU A 48 2.10 -6.84 -1.42
CA LEU A 48 1.10 -6.11 -0.64
C LEU A 48 1.64 -5.68 0.72
N ARG A 49 2.29 -6.59 1.45
CA ARG A 49 2.90 -6.31 2.76
C ARG A 49 4.01 -5.27 2.65
N LEU A 50 4.89 -5.44 1.66
CA LEU A 50 5.99 -4.52 1.40
C LEU A 50 5.47 -3.11 1.08
N SER A 51 4.46 -3.01 0.22
CA SER A 51 3.84 -1.73 -0.15
C SER A 51 3.21 -1.04 1.07
N ASN A 52 2.39 -1.75 1.85
CA ASN A 52 1.76 -1.18 3.04
C ASN A 52 2.79 -0.66 4.05
N GLY A 53 3.82 -1.44 4.36
CA GLY A 53 4.84 -0.97 5.32
C GLY A 53 5.70 0.17 4.78
N CYS A 54 5.94 0.26 3.46
CA CYS A 54 6.52 1.45 2.86
C CYS A 54 5.66 2.70 3.10
N VAL A 55 4.34 2.59 2.89
CA VAL A 55 3.40 3.70 3.12
C VAL A 55 3.37 4.10 4.60
N ALA A 56 3.41 3.13 5.52
CA ALA A 56 3.50 3.39 6.96
C ALA A 56 4.79 4.13 7.34
N ILE A 57 5.95 3.67 6.86
CA ILE A 57 7.23 4.34 7.10
C ILE A 57 7.22 5.76 6.53
N LEU A 58 6.70 5.96 5.31
CA LEU A 58 6.57 7.28 4.69
C LEU A 58 5.65 8.21 5.51
N ALA A 59 4.54 7.71 6.05
CA ALA A 59 3.65 8.49 6.91
C ALA A 59 4.37 8.97 8.17
N ILE A 60 5.16 8.10 8.81
CA ILE A 60 5.98 8.45 9.99
C ILE A 60 7.03 9.50 9.63
N MET A 61 7.76 9.29 8.53
CA MET A 61 8.77 10.25 8.03
C MET A 61 8.16 11.65 7.84
N ARG A 62 7.02 11.72 7.16
CA ARG A 62 6.31 12.99 6.91
C ARG A 62 5.81 13.65 8.18
N TYR A 63 5.32 12.87 9.14
CA TYR A 63 4.91 13.42 10.43
C TYR A 63 6.10 14.01 11.20
N MET A 64 7.25 13.32 11.21
CA MET A 64 8.45 13.77 11.91
C MET A 64 9.03 15.05 11.30
N LEU A 65 9.16 15.09 9.97
CA LEU A 65 9.69 16.25 9.25
C LEU A 65 8.69 17.42 9.24
N GLY A 66 7.44 17.17 8.86
CA GLY A 66 6.43 18.23 8.70
C GLY A 66 5.85 18.75 10.00
N CYS A 67 5.39 17.86 10.89
CA CYS A 67 4.65 18.25 12.08
C CYS A 67 5.55 18.49 13.30
N ARG A 68 6.61 17.68 13.45
CA ARG A 68 7.53 17.79 14.60
C ARG A 68 8.78 18.59 14.29
N LYS A 69 9.06 18.89 13.01
CA LYS A 69 10.28 19.56 12.56
C LYS A 69 11.55 18.93 13.14
N LYS A 70 11.51 17.60 13.32
CA LYS A 70 12.63 16.82 13.85
C LYS A 70 13.27 16.06 12.71
N GLU A 71 14.50 16.42 12.38
CA GLU A 71 15.32 15.69 11.44
C GLU A 71 15.83 14.41 12.11
N VAL A 72 15.30 13.29 11.68
CA VAL A 72 15.78 11.97 12.08
C VAL A 72 16.85 11.56 11.09
N LYS A 73 17.99 11.09 11.61
CA LYS A 73 19.11 10.62 10.79
C LYS A 73 18.67 9.53 9.80
N ASN A 74 19.13 9.60 8.56
CA ASN A 74 18.75 8.69 7.48
C ASN A 74 18.97 7.19 7.80
N TRP A 75 19.99 6.86 8.60
CA TRP A 75 20.26 5.48 8.99
C TRP A 75 19.10 4.83 9.76
N VAL A 76 18.33 5.59 10.54
CA VAL A 76 17.17 5.08 11.27
C VAL A 76 16.09 4.58 10.30
N TRP A 77 15.84 5.36 9.24
CA TRP A 77 14.89 4.99 8.20
C TRP A 77 15.34 3.75 7.43
N TYR A 78 16.64 3.64 7.13
CA TYR A 78 17.20 2.44 6.51
C TYR A 78 17.07 1.21 7.41
N CYS A 79 17.35 1.34 8.70
CA CYS A 79 17.16 0.24 9.66
C CYS A 79 15.70 -0.22 9.72
N LEU A 80 14.74 0.71 9.84
CA LEU A 80 13.31 0.38 9.84
C LEU A 80 12.88 -0.31 8.54
N PHE A 81 13.37 0.18 7.41
CA PHE A 81 13.08 -0.39 6.10
C PHE A 81 13.65 -1.80 5.93
N ILE A 82 14.90 -2.03 6.35
CA ILE A 82 15.54 -3.35 6.31
C ILE A 82 14.79 -4.32 7.22
N VAL A 83 14.41 -3.92 8.44
CA VAL A 83 13.61 -4.76 9.35
C VAL A 83 12.28 -5.13 8.70
N HIS A 84 11.59 -4.17 8.09
CA HIS A 84 10.32 -4.42 7.40
C HIS A 84 10.48 -5.39 6.21
N ILE A 85 11.49 -5.19 5.36
CA ILE A 85 11.79 -6.11 4.26
C ILE A 85 12.07 -7.51 4.78
N SER A 86 12.91 -7.63 5.82
CA SER A 86 13.26 -8.92 6.42
C SER A 86 12.02 -9.67 6.91
N VAL A 87 11.09 -8.99 7.57
CA VAL A 87 9.80 -9.59 7.98
C VAL A 87 8.98 -10.03 6.75
N CYS A 88 8.93 -9.20 5.71
CA CYS A 88 8.19 -9.53 4.49
C CYS A 88 8.76 -10.75 3.76
N ILE A 89 10.09 -10.82 3.62
CA ILE A 89 10.79 -11.96 3.01
C ILE A 89 10.60 -13.19 3.88
N ALA A 90 10.85 -13.11 5.19
CA ALA A 90 10.71 -14.24 6.11
C ALA A 90 9.32 -14.87 6.03
N LEU A 91 8.26 -14.08 6.15
CA LEU A 91 6.88 -14.59 6.07
C LEU A 91 6.58 -15.23 4.71
N SER A 92 7.00 -14.62 3.61
CA SER A 92 6.71 -15.14 2.27
C SER A 92 7.49 -16.42 1.97
N THR A 93 8.77 -16.46 2.35
CA THR A 93 9.63 -17.63 2.20
C THR A 93 9.16 -18.78 3.07
N VAL A 94 8.75 -18.51 4.32
CA VAL A 94 8.20 -19.55 5.21
C VAL A 94 6.93 -20.16 4.60
N THR A 95 6.01 -19.35 4.06
CA THR A 95 4.84 -19.90 3.36
C THR A 95 5.22 -20.77 2.17
N PHE A 96 6.19 -20.32 1.36
CA PHE A 96 6.65 -21.04 0.17
C PHE A 96 7.33 -22.37 0.53
N VAL A 97 8.27 -22.35 1.46
CA VAL A 97 9.04 -23.54 1.91
C VAL A 97 8.14 -24.56 2.58
N ARG A 98 7.18 -24.11 3.41
CA ARG A 98 6.22 -25.01 4.08
C ARG A 98 5.09 -25.47 3.16
N TRP A 99 5.00 -24.88 1.96
CA TRP A 99 3.92 -25.14 1.01
C TRP A 99 2.52 -24.87 1.60
N ASP A 100 2.43 -23.85 2.48
CA ASP A 100 1.24 -23.53 3.27
C ASP A 100 0.20 -22.69 2.51
N GLY A 101 0.49 -22.34 1.26
CA GLY A 101 -0.47 -21.71 0.38
C GLY A 101 -1.65 -22.62 0.04
N ARG A 102 -2.88 -22.12 0.22
CA ARG A 102 -4.10 -22.83 -0.20
C ARG A 102 -5.07 -21.88 -0.86
N ARG A 103 -5.82 -22.43 -1.81
CA ARG A 103 -6.93 -21.77 -2.49
C ARG A 103 -8.11 -21.61 -1.52
N THR A 104 -8.79 -20.48 -1.55
CA THR A 104 -10.02 -20.28 -0.78
C THR A 104 -11.17 -21.12 -1.34
N SER A 105 -12.22 -21.30 -0.55
CA SER A 105 -13.45 -22.01 -0.95
C SER A 105 -14.13 -21.38 -2.17
N SER A 106 -13.98 -20.08 -2.38
CA SER A 106 -14.49 -19.40 -3.59
C SER A 106 -13.71 -19.73 -4.85
N GLY A 107 -12.48 -20.25 -4.69
CA GLY A 107 -11.58 -20.52 -5.79
C GLY A 107 -10.95 -19.27 -6.43
N ILE A 108 -11.19 -18.07 -5.91
CA ILE A 108 -10.74 -16.83 -6.56
C ILE A 108 -9.28 -16.53 -6.21
N ILE A 109 -8.87 -16.77 -4.97
CA ILE A 109 -7.56 -16.42 -4.42
C ILE A 109 -6.86 -17.57 -3.73
N CYS A 110 -5.55 -17.42 -3.59
CA CYS A 110 -4.75 -18.18 -2.64
C CYS A 110 -4.40 -17.32 -1.42
N LEU A 111 -4.45 -17.94 -0.24
CA LEU A 111 -4.10 -17.34 1.04
C LEU A 111 -2.91 -18.09 1.67
N GLN A 112 -2.06 -17.34 2.36
CA GLN A 112 -0.98 -17.88 3.16
C GLN A 112 -1.46 -18.41 4.52
N PHE A 113 -0.72 -19.37 5.07
CA PHE A 113 -0.95 -19.91 6.42
C PHE A 113 -2.37 -20.46 6.63
N PHE A 114 -2.95 -21.06 5.59
CA PHE A 114 -4.34 -21.49 5.60
C PHE A 114 -4.52 -22.94 6.11
N ARG A 115 -3.41 -23.64 6.38
CA ARG A 115 -3.38 -25.00 6.90
C ARG A 115 -3.81 -25.02 8.38
N ALA A 116 -4.42 -26.13 8.80
CA ALA A 116 -5.03 -26.29 10.12
C ALA A 116 -4.04 -26.73 11.22
N ASP A 117 -2.73 -26.61 10.99
CA ASP A 117 -1.71 -26.90 11.99
C ASP A 117 -1.42 -25.67 12.86
N ASP A 118 -1.02 -25.92 14.11
CA ASP A 118 -0.76 -24.85 15.11
C ASP A 118 0.26 -23.81 14.62
N THR A 119 1.26 -24.23 13.85
CA THR A 119 2.28 -23.31 13.32
C THR A 119 1.66 -22.35 12.30
N SER A 120 0.86 -22.85 11.37
CA SER A 120 0.14 -22.01 10.41
C SER A 120 -0.84 -21.06 11.10
N ILE A 121 -1.57 -21.52 12.11
CA ILE A 121 -2.49 -20.66 12.87
C ILE A 121 -1.72 -19.53 13.55
N ASN A 122 -0.61 -19.83 14.22
CA ASN A 122 0.22 -18.82 14.89
C ASN A 122 0.82 -17.82 13.88
N LEU A 123 1.29 -18.29 12.73
CA LEU A 123 1.80 -17.42 11.66
C LEU A 123 0.70 -16.55 11.04
N MET A 124 -0.51 -17.08 10.90
CA MET A 124 -1.68 -16.32 10.43
C MET A 124 -2.07 -15.22 11.43
N ILE A 125 -2.04 -15.52 12.73
CA ILE A 125 -2.29 -14.53 13.79
C ILE A 125 -1.24 -13.42 13.74
N PHE A 126 0.05 -13.79 13.72
CA PHE A 126 1.15 -12.84 13.63
C PHE A 126 1.03 -11.97 12.37
N HIS A 127 0.75 -12.59 11.22
CA HIS A 127 0.54 -11.88 9.97
C HIS A 127 -0.62 -10.88 10.05
N THR A 128 -1.75 -11.29 10.61
CA THR A 128 -2.95 -10.44 10.74
C THR A 128 -2.66 -9.26 11.65
N PHE A 129 -2.04 -9.51 12.81
CA PHE A 129 -1.62 -8.45 13.73
C PHE A 129 -0.64 -7.48 13.07
N TYR A 130 0.31 -8.00 12.31
CA TYR A 130 1.30 -7.19 11.60
C TYR A 130 0.65 -6.25 10.58
N ILE A 131 -0.29 -6.75 9.77
CA ILE A 131 -1.04 -5.89 8.82
C ILE A 131 -1.86 -4.83 9.56
N LEU A 132 -2.55 -5.21 10.65
CA LEU A 132 -3.33 -4.27 11.46
C LEU A 132 -2.45 -3.18 12.06
N LEU A 133 -1.26 -3.52 12.53
CA LEU A 133 -0.28 -2.56 13.04
C LEU A 133 0.11 -1.55 11.95
N LEU A 134 0.46 -2.03 10.75
CA LEU A 134 0.85 -1.16 9.62
C LEU A 134 -0.30 -0.22 9.21
N CYS A 135 -1.50 -0.76 9.02
CA CYS A 135 -2.71 0.02 8.71
C CYS A 135 -3.00 1.05 9.81
N GLY A 136 -2.92 0.64 11.08
CA GLY A 136 -3.10 1.53 12.23
C GLY A 136 -2.09 2.68 12.26
N LEU A 137 -0.81 2.41 11.91
CA LEU A 137 0.21 3.45 11.78
C LEU A 137 -0.14 4.42 10.65
N VAL A 138 -0.49 3.93 9.46
CA VAL A 138 -0.89 4.78 8.32
C VAL A 138 -2.03 5.71 8.72
N VAL A 139 -3.14 5.16 9.20
CA VAL A 139 -4.33 5.93 9.60
C VAL A 139 -3.98 6.97 10.67
N THR A 140 -3.25 6.56 11.71
CA THR A 140 -2.89 7.44 12.83
C THR A 140 -2.02 8.60 12.35
N PHE A 141 -0.94 8.34 11.62
CA PHE A 141 0.00 9.38 11.22
C PHE A 141 -0.60 10.32 10.18
N TYR A 142 -1.36 9.83 9.20
CA TYR A 142 -2.05 10.71 8.25
C TYR A 142 -3.11 11.58 8.93
N PHE A 143 -3.87 11.03 9.89
CA PHE A 143 -4.81 11.83 10.67
C PHE A 143 -4.08 12.94 11.46
N LEU A 144 -2.97 12.62 12.11
CA LEU A 144 -2.16 13.60 12.84
C LEU A 144 -1.56 14.67 11.94
N ILE A 145 -1.08 14.31 10.75
CA ILE A 145 -0.59 15.25 9.73
C ILE A 145 -1.71 16.20 9.30
N CYS A 146 -2.87 15.67 8.96
CA CYS A 146 -4.01 16.48 8.54
C CYS A 146 -4.46 17.43 9.66
N LYS A 147 -4.57 16.94 10.89
CA LYS A 147 -4.90 17.76 12.06
C LYS A 147 -3.90 18.90 12.27
N HIS A 148 -2.61 18.60 12.19
CA HIS A 148 -1.55 19.60 12.38
C HIS A 148 -1.65 20.73 11.35
N TRP A 149 -1.68 20.38 10.06
CA TRP A 149 -1.73 21.37 8.99
C TRP A 149 -3.05 22.12 8.93
N TYR A 150 -4.17 21.48 9.28
CA TYR A 150 -5.46 22.14 9.39
C TYR A 150 -5.45 23.26 10.45
N ILE A 151 -4.90 22.97 11.63
CA ILE A 151 -4.75 23.95 12.72
C ILE A 151 -3.77 25.06 12.30
N HIS A 152 -2.66 24.71 11.65
CA HIS A 152 -1.69 25.68 11.16
C HIS A 152 -2.29 26.66 10.15
N LEU A 153 -2.98 26.15 9.13
CA LEU A 153 -3.69 26.97 8.13
C LEU A 153 -4.78 27.84 8.76
N SER A 154 -5.46 27.34 9.81
CA SER A 154 -6.46 28.13 10.54
C SER A 154 -5.83 29.32 11.27
N LYS A 155 -4.63 29.16 11.84
CA LYS A 155 -3.86 30.27 12.44
C LYS A 155 -3.42 31.28 11.39
N LEU A 156 -2.88 30.83 10.26
CA LEU A 156 -2.48 31.70 9.15
C LEU A 156 -3.67 32.48 8.58
N LYS A 157 -4.82 31.82 8.43
CA LYS A 157 -6.08 32.45 8.00
C LYS A 157 -6.49 33.57 8.95
N LYS A 158 -6.42 33.36 10.28
CA LYS A 158 -6.72 34.42 11.26
C LYS A 158 -5.77 35.61 11.12
N SER A 159 -4.47 35.35 10.92
CA SER A 159 -3.47 36.41 10.70
C SER A 159 -3.74 37.21 9.42
N ALA A 160 -4.09 36.54 8.32
CA ALA A 160 -4.41 37.22 7.05
C ALA A 160 -5.68 38.07 7.13
N ILE A 161 -6.69 37.63 7.90
CA ILE A 161 -7.90 38.43 8.17
C ILE A 161 -7.53 39.70 8.93
N MET A 162 -6.66 39.61 9.94
CA MET A 162 -6.20 40.78 10.70
C MET A 162 -5.41 41.78 9.84
N ASN A 163 -4.71 41.28 8.81
CA ASN A 163 -3.93 42.09 7.87
C ASN A 163 -4.73 42.58 6.64
N ASN A 164 -6.03 42.30 6.54
CA ASN A 164 -6.87 42.59 5.37
C ASN A 164 -6.40 41.95 4.05
N GLU A 165 -5.68 40.82 4.12
CA GLU A 165 -5.22 40.07 2.94
C GLU A 165 -6.28 39.08 2.44
N ILE A 166 -7.32 39.60 1.78
CA ILE A 166 -8.49 38.81 1.34
C ILE A 166 -8.10 37.68 0.37
N GLU A 167 -7.10 37.90 -0.48
CA GLU A 167 -6.62 36.89 -1.43
C GLU A 167 -5.97 35.69 -0.71
N SER A 168 -5.09 35.95 0.27
CA SER A 168 -4.46 34.93 1.12
C SER A 168 -5.51 34.06 1.82
N VAL A 169 -6.59 34.66 2.32
CA VAL A 169 -7.69 33.93 2.97
C VAL A 169 -8.37 32.93 2.03
N LYS A 170 -8.60 33.31 0.76
CA LYS A 170 -9.18 32.41 -0.25
C LYS A 170 -8.25 31.23 -0.51
N VAL A 171 -6.94 31.48 -0.66
CA VAL A 171 -5.93 30.43 -0.87
C VAL A 171 -5.91 29.45 0.30
N PHE A 172 -5.90 29.94 1.55
CA PHE A 172 -5.88 29.07 2.72
C PHE A 172 -7.15 28.20 2.85
N ASN A 173 -8.32 28.70 2.50
CA ASN A 173 -9.55 27.90 2.49
C ASN A 173 -9.46 26.74 1.48
N ILE A 174 -8.94 27.00 0.28
CA ILE A 174 -8.75 25.98 -0.76
C ILE A 174 -7.75 24.92 -0.27
N GLN A 175 -6.64 25.35 0.33
CA GLN A 175 -5.63 24.43 0.86
C GLN A 175 -6.18 23.57 2.01
N GLN A 176 -6.99 24.12 2.91
CA GLN A 176 -7.63 23.35 3.98
C GLN A 176 -8.57 22.27 3.41
N ARG A 177 -9.40 22.62 2.43
CA ARG A 177 -10.30 21.65 1.78
C ARG A 177 -9.50 20.57 1.06
N LYS A 178 -8.46 20.96 0.32
CA LYS A 178 -7.55 20.03 -0.38
C LYS A 178 -6.92 19.04 0.60
N LEU A 179 -6.41 19.52 1.73
CA LEU A 179 -5.81 18.69 2.78
C LEU A 179 -6.80 17.67 3.36
N ILE A 180 -8.04 18.08 3.65
CA ILE A 180 -9.07 17.17 4.17
C ILE A 180 -9.39 16.08 3.14
N VAL A 181 -9.60 16.46 1.87
CA VAL A 181 -9.87 15.49 0.80
C VAL A 181 -8.70 14.52 0.64
N GLN A 182 -7.48 15.04 0.63
CA GLN A 182 -6.25 14.25 0.54
C GLN A 182 -6.12 13.24 1.69
N GLY A 183 -6.26 13.70 2.93
CA GLY A 183 -6.21 12.83 4.10
C GLY A 183 -7.28 11.75 4.09
N SER A 184 -8.53 12.15 3.77
CA SER A 184 -9.65 11.21 3.69
C SER A 184 -9.45 10.15 2.61
N VAL A 185 -8.94 10.52 1.43
CA VAL A 185 -8.68 9.57 0.34
C VAL A 185 -7.66 8.51 0.79
N VAL A 186 -6.56 8.91 1.45
CA VAL A 186 -5.56 7.96 1.94
C VAL A 186 -6.14 7.02 2.99
N ILE A 187 -6.80 7.58 4.01
CA ILE A 187 -7.36 6.80 5.12
C ILE A 187 -8.43 5.82 4.62
N LEU A 188 -9.34 6.29 3.76
CA LEU A 188 -10.40 5.44 3.21
C LEU A 188 -9.85 4.38 2.27
N SER A 189 -8.90 4.73 1.41
CA SER A 189 -8.26 3.76 0.50
C SER A 189 -7.57 2.64 1.28
N ASP A 190 -6.79 2.99 2.31
CA ASP A 190 -6.12 2.01 3.17
C ASP A 190 -7.13 1.13 3.91
N SER A 191 -8.15 1.76 4.50
CA SER A 191 -9.20 1.09 5.26
C SER A 191 -10.00 0.11 4.39
N ILE A 192 -10.47 0.55 3.23
CA ILE A 192 -11.23 -0.28 2.27
C ILE A 192 -10.40 -1.46 1.78
N THR A 193 -9.08 -1.28 1.66
CA THR A 193 -8.19 -2.33 1.17
C THR A 193 -7.88 -3.38 2.23
N PHE A 194 -7.52 -2.96 3.45
CA PHE A 194 -7.00 -3.88 4.46
C PHE A 194 -8.05 -4.40 5.45
N ILE A 195 -9.03 -3.58 5.86
CA ILE A 195 -10.00 -3.95 6.91
C ILE A 195 -10.86 -5.17 6.52
N PRO A 196 -11.42 -5.28 5.30
CA PRO A 196 -12.21 -6.45 4.93
C PRO A 196 -11.39 -7.75 4.99
N SER A 197 -10.14 -7.69 4.51
CA SER A 197 -9.23 -8.84 4.54
C SER A 197 -8.88 -9.24 5.98
N THR A 198 -8.47 -8.30 6.84
CA THR A 198 -8.10 -8.62 8.23
C THR A 198 -9.31 -9.08 9.05
N THR A 199 -10.47 -8.44 8.89
CA THR A 199 -11.71 -8.83 9.58
C THR A 199 -12.10 -10.25 9.24
N THR A 200 -12.03 -10.64 7.97
CA THR A 200 -12.36 -12.02 7.56
C THR A 200 -11.31 -13.05 7.99
N HIS A 201 -10.05 -12.66 8.24
CA HIS A 201 -9.07 -13.54 8.89
C HIS A 201 -9.42 -13.74 10.38
N VAL A 202 -9.73 -12.66 11.10
CA VAL A 202 -10.17 -12.72 12.51
C VAL A 202 -11.43 -13.58 12.63
N MET A 203 -12.43 -13.36 11.78
CA MET A 203 -13.66 -14.16 11.79
C MET A 203 -13.40 -15.64 11.50
N LYS A 204 -12.47 -15.95 10.58
CA LYS A 204 -12.08 -17.33 10.32
C LYS A 204 -11.43 -17.98 11.54
N ILE A 205 -10.56 -17.27 12.25
CA ILE A 205 -9.84 -17.78 13.43
C ILE A 205 -10.80 -18.06 14.59
N PHE A 206 -11.70 -17.11 14.91
CA PHE A 206 -12.54 -17.22 16.10
C PHE A 206 -13.87 -17.93 15.88
N PHE A 207 -14.43 -17.86 14.66
CA PHE A 207 -15.79 -18.36 14.38
C PHE A 207 -15.83 -19.42 13.27
N GLY A 208 -14.69 -19.81 12.70
CA GLY A 208 -14.66 -20.75 11.57
C GLY A 208 -15.33 -20.21 10.31
N TYR A 209 -15.39 -18.88 10.14
CA TYR A 209 -16.07 -18.24 9.02
C TYR A 209 -15.51 -18.66 7.65
N HIS A 210 -16.40 -19.14 6.79
CA HIS A 210 -16.10 -19.42 5.38
C HIS A 210 -16.44 -18.21 4.50
N ARG A 211 -15.45 -17.69 3.78
CA ARG A 211 -15.62 -16.49 2.95
C ARG A 211 -16.49 -16.81 1.71
N PRO A 212 -17.56 -16.06 1.46
CA PRO A 212 -18.35 -16.20 0.26
C PRO A 212 -17.60 -15.61 -0.96
N PRO A 213 -17.91 -16.06 -2.19
CA PRO A 213 -17.21 -15.60 -3.40
C PRO A 213 -17.25 -14.09 -3.63
N VAL A 214 -18.37 -13.43 -3.27
CA VAL A 214 -18.52 -11.98 -3.43
C VAL A 214 -17.52 -11.21 -2.56
N VAL A 215 -17.28 -11.67 -1.33
CA VAL A 215 -16.32 -11.04 -0.40
C VAL A 215 -14.89 -11.24 -0.89
N ASP A 216 -14.56 -12.46 -1.35
CA ASP A 216 -13.24 -12.72 -1.93
C ASP A 216 -13.00 -11.90 -3.21
N ALA A 217 -14.00 -11.75 -4.08
CA ALA A 217 -13.91 -10.91 -5.27
C ALA A 217 -13.66 -9.43 -4.90
N PHE A 218 -14.37 -8.92 -3.90
CA PHE A 218 -14.16 -7.56 -3.40
C PHE A 218 -12.77 -7.36 -2.80
N ILE A 219 -12.29 -8.32 -2.01
CA ILE A 219 -10.92 -8.28 -1.44
C ILE A 219 -9.88 -8.32 -2.56
N VAL A 220 -10.04 -9.18 -3.57
CA VAL A 220 -9.11 -9.20 -4.73
C VAL A 220 -9.08 -7.86 -5.42
N TRP A 221 -10.26 -7.33 -5.73
CA TRP A 221 -10.39 -6.07 -6.43
C TRP A 221 -9.70 -4.96 -5.63
N SER A 222 -10.00 -4.81 -4.34
CA SER A 222 -9.36 -3.78 -3.51
C SER A 222 -7.84 -3.94 -3.44
N LEU A 223 -7.34 -5.15 -3.20
CA LEU A 223 -5.90 -5.43 -3.16
C LEU A 223 -5.20 -5.15 -4.51
N THR A 224 -5.83 -5.51 -5.63
CA THR A 224 -5.27 -5.31 -6.99
C THR A 224 -5.27 -3.86 -7.45
N THR A 225 -6.11 -3.00 -6.87
CA THR A 225 -6.12 -1.56 -7.17
C THR A 225 -5.00 -0.80 -6.47
N LEU A 226 -4.44 -1.34 -5.38
CA LEU A 226 -3.44 -0.67 -4.55
C LEU A 226 -2.16 -0.25 -5.31
N PRO A 227 -1.57 -1.07 -6.20
CA PRO A 227 -0.42 -0.66 -7.04
C PRO A 227 -0.66 0.55 -7.93
N ILE A 228 -1.93 0.85 -8.24
CA ILE A 228 -2.31 1.99 -9.08
C ILE A 228 -2.58 3.20 -8.18
N VAL A 229 -3.30 2.99 -7.08
CA VAL A 229 -3.73 4.05 -6.18
C VAL A 229 -2.54 4.66 -5.43
N ASN A 230 -1.58 3.85 -4.97
CA ASN A 230 -0.45 4.34 -4.16
C ASN A 230 0.46 5.33 -4.91
N PRO A 231 0.90 5.09 -6.17
CA PRO A 231 1.66 6.07 -6.93
C PRO A 231 0.86 7.35 -7.21
N ILE A 232 -0.43 7.23 -7.56
CA ILE A 232 -1.31 8.39 -7.83
C ILE A 232 -1.42 9.26 -6.57
N ILE A 233 -1.73 8.63 -5.43
CA ILE A 233 -1.81 9.31 -4.14
C ILE A 233 -0.47 9.98 -3.82
N THR A 234 0.65 9.28 -4.04
CA THR A 234 1.98 9.81 -3.73
C THR A 234 2.33 11.03 -4.58
N LEU A 235 2.16 10.94 -5.91
CA LEU A 235 2.42 12.06 -6.83
C LEU A 235 1.48 13.24 -6.58
N TRP A 236 0.22 12.96 -6.24
CA TRP A 236 -0.78 14.01 -6.00
C TRP A 236 -0.62 14.70 -4.65
N LEU A 237 -0.20 13.97 -3.62
CA LEU A 237 0.06 14.51 -2.28
C LEU A 237 1.35 15.32 -2.21
N GLN A 238 2.35 14.96 -3.00
CA GLN A 238 3.71 15.49 -2.85
C GLN A 238 4.12 16.29 -4.09
N PRO A 239 3.91 17.62 -4.09
CA PRO A 239 4.34 18.45 -5.21
C PRO A 239 5.85 18.40 -5.43
N GLU A 240 6.66 18.19 -4.40
CA GLU A 240 8.13 18.05 -4.52
C GLU A 240 8.48 16.77 -5.30
N VAL A 241 7.84 15.66 -4.93
CA VAL A 241 8.01 14.38 -5.61
C VAL A 241 7.46 14.41 -7.03
N ASN A 242 6.34 15.12 -7.25
CA ASN A 242 5.80 15.32 -8.58
C ASN A 242 6.78 16.08 -9.47
N ALA A 243 7.47 17.09 -8.93
CA ALA A 243 8.49 17.84 -9.65
C ALA A 243 9.71 16.95 -9.98
N GLU A 244 10.21 16.18 -9.00
CA GLU A 244 11.28 15.20 -9.21
C GLU A 244 10.91 14.14 -10.26
N PHE A 245 9.70 13.60 -10.16
CA PHE A 245 9.19 12.60 -11.10
C PHE A 245 9.04 13.17 -12.52
N CYS A 246 8.50 14.38 -12.67
CA CYS A 246 8.40 15.05 -13.97
C CYS A 246 9.78 15.26 -14.61
N SER A 247 10.78 15.67 -13.81
CA SER A 247 12.17 15.84 -14.27
C SER A 247 12.79 14.52 -14.71
N TYR A 248 12.60 13.46 -13.92
CA TYR A 248 13.05 12.12 -14.27
C TYR A 248 12.38 11.57 -15.54
N TYR A 249 11.05 11.70 -15.64
CA TYR A 249 10.27 11.29 -16.82
C TYR A 249 10.75 12.00 -18.08
N TYR A 250 10.99 13.31 -18.01
CA TYR A 250 11.51 14.09 -19.14
C TYR A 250 12.87 13.55 -19.60
N THR A 251 13.77 13.28 -18.65
CA THR A 251 15.11 12.72 -18.94
C THR A 251 15.04 11.35 -19.59
N VAL A 252 14.17 10.45 -19.10
CA VAL A 252 13.99 9.11 -19.67
C VAL A 252 13.36 9.19 -21.05
N SER A 253 12.30 9.99 -21.22
CA SER A 253 11.60 10.18 -22.49
C SER A 253 12.54 10.74 -23.57
N GLU A 254 13.42 11.68 -23.20
CA GLU A 254 14.42 12.22 -24.13
C GLU A 254 15.43 11.15 -24.57
N LYS A 255 15.93 10.33 -23.63
CA LYS A 255 16.83 9.21 -23.96
C LYS A 255 16.15 8.18 -24.87
N LEU A 256 14.89 7.84 -24.57
CA LEU A 256 14.12 6.88 -25.36
C LEU A 256 13.84 7.40 -26.77
N ARG A 257 13.52 8.69 -26.89
CA ARG A 257 13.34 9.37 -28.18
C ARG A 257 14.64 9.43 -28.99
N LYS A 258 15.78 9.67 -28.34
CA LYS A 258 17.11 9.60 -29.00
C LYS A 258 17.42 8.19 -29.48
N LEU A 259 17.10 7.16 -28.68
CA LEU A 259 17.27 5.77 -29.06
C LEU A 259 16.39 5.41 -30.28
N ILE A 260 15.11 5.81 -30.26
CA ILE A 260 14.19 5.58 -31.39
C ILE A 260 14.71 6.25 -32.67
N ARG A 261 15.18 7.51 -32.60
CA ARG A 261 15.80 8.20 -33.74
C ARG A 261 17.15 7.62 -34.19
N TYR A 262 17.81 6.82 -33.36
CA TYR A 262 19.04 6.14 -33.73
C TYR A 262 18.74 4.81 -34.44
N ILE A 263 17.63 4.17 -34.06
CA ILE A 263 17.16 2.91 -34.65
C ILE A 263 16.43 3.14 -35.98
N TYR A 264 15.73 4.28 -36.12
CA TYR A 264 14.91 4.67 -37.27
C TYR A 264 15.51 5.87 -37.98
#